data_AF-A2I985-F1
#
_entry.id   AF-A2I985-F1
#
_cell.length_a   1.000
_cell.length_b   1.000
_cell.length_c   1.000
_cell.angle_alpha   90.00
_cell.angle_beta   90.00
_cell.angle_gamma   90.00
#
_symmetry.space_group_name_H-M   'P 1'
#
loop_
_entity.id
_entity.type
_entity.pdbx_description
1 polymer ?
#
loop_
_entity_poly.entity_id
_entity_poly.type
_entity_poly.pdbx_seq_one_letter_code
_entity_poly.pdbx_strand_id
1 'polypeptide(L)'
;EDLIPNEPMVVTITHNGYVKRVPIKSYERQKRGGKGKVAVTTHDDDFIERFFVSNTHDTLMFVTNMGQLYWLKVYKIPEGSRTAKGKAVVNLINLRADEKIMAIIPTPDFDESKSLVFFTRNGVIKRTSLNEFSNIRSNGVRAIVLDDADEIVTAKIADVQTQYIMIFTSLGQCIRFELEKTRDQGRSTRGVRGIKFKIDTDIVVDADVIDNEEQEILTVSEKGIGKRTTIEEYRLTNRAGSGVIAMKLSPKTGNIVGEVLV
;
A
#
# COMPACT_ATOMS: atom_id res chain seq x y z
N GLU A 1 -14.59 -21.81 -10.11
CA GLU A 1 -15.05 -20.63 -9.36
C GLU A 1 -16.57 -20.66 -9.12
N ASP A 2 -17.32 -21.29 -10.03
CA ASP A 2 -18.81 -21.34 -10.07
C ASP A 2 -19.56 -21.90 -8.85
N LEU A 3 -18.88 -22.45 -7.84
CA LEU A 3 -19.51 -22.99 -6.63
C LEU A 3 -19.44 -22.04 -5.43
N ILE A 4 -18.68 -20.95 -5.51
CA ILE A 4 -18.54 -19.98 -4.42
C ILE A 4 -19.35 -18.74 -4.79
N PRO A 5 -20.39 -18.37 -4.00
CA PRO A 5 -21.15 -17.15 -4.23
C PRO A 5 -20.25 -15.91 -4.18
N ASN A 6 -20.52 -14.93 -5.05
CA ASN A 6 -19.85 -13.64 -5.01
C ASN A 6 -20.52 -12.74 -3.94
N GLU A 7 -19.91 -12.61 -2.77
CA GLU A 7 -20.50 -11.93 -1.61
C GLU A 7 -19.54 -10.92 -0.98
N PRO A 8 -20.06 -9.79 -0.45
CA PRO A 8 -19.24 -8.81 0.24
C PRO A 8 -18.73 -9.33 1.59
N MET A 9 -17.42 -9.28 1.76
CA MET A 9 -16.71 -9.72 2.95
C MET A 9 -15.91 -8.56 3.54
N VAL A 10 -15.83 -8.52 4.86
CA VAL A 10 -14.83 -7.74 5.56
C VAL A 10 -13.56 -8.58 5.63
N VAL A 11 -12.47 -8.08 5.07
CA VAL A 11 -11.14 -8.66 5.19
C VAL A 11 -10.36 -7.86 6.22
N THR A 12 -9.75 -8.56 7.16
CA THR A 12 -8.89 -7.95 8.17
C THR A 12 -7.52 -8.58 8.15
N ILE A 13 -6.49 -7.75 8.24
CA ILE A 13 -5.08 -8.16 8.31
C ILE A 13 -4.48 -7.53 9.54
N THR A 14 -3.86 -8.33 10.38
CA THR A 14 -3.20 -7.87 11.60
C THR A 14 -1.75 -7.48 11.35
N HIS A 15 -1.17 -6.73 12.28
CA HIS A 15 0.23 -6.32 12.25
C HIS A 15 1.19 -7.51 12.14
N ASN A 16 0.88 -8.61 12.84
CA ASN A 16 1.65 -9.86 12.74
C ASN A 16 1.31 -10.69 11.48
N GLY A 17 0.59 -10.12 10.52
CA GLY A 17 0.32 -10.74 9.23
C GLY A 17 -0.74 -11.85 9.27
N TYR A 18 -1.65 -11.84 10.24
CA TYR A 18 -2.79 -12.78 10.24
C TYR A 18 -3.95 -12.21 9.43
N VAL A 19 -4.49 -13.01 8.52
CA VAL A 19 -5.59 -12.63 7.64
C VAL A 19 -6.81 -13.53 7.84
N LYS A 20 -7.99 -12.92 7.78
CA LYS A 20 -9.29 -13.60 7.78
C LYS A 20 -10.30 -12.80 6.97
N ARG A 21 -11.35 -13.49 6.50
CA ARG A 21 -12.56 -12.87 5.95
C ARG A 21 -13.76 -13.16 6.85
N VAL A 22 -14.66 -12.21 6.93
CA VAL A 22 -15.90 -12.31 7.73
C VAL A 22 -17.05 -11.74 6.89
N PRO A 23 -18.22 -12.40 6.80
CA PRO A 23 -19.37 -11.84 6.09
C PRO A 23 -19.71 -10.44 6.61
N ILE A 24 -20.00 -9.49 5.70
CA ILE A 24 -20.28 -8.10 6.09
C ILE A 24 -21.43 -7.99 7.11
N LYS A 25 -22.43 -8.87 6.98
CA LYS A 25 -23.59 -8.98 7.88
C LYS A 25 -23.20 -9.22 9.35
N SER A 26 -22.05 -9.83 9.62
CA SER A 26 -21.55 -10.03 10.99
C SER A 26 -21.01 -8.75 11.63
N TYR A 27 -20.65 -7.75 10.82
CA TYR A 27 -20.24 -6.41 11.27
C TYR A 27 -21.39 -5.41 11.36
N GLU A 28 -22.51 -5.67 10.68
CA GLU A 28 -23.71 -4.83 10.78
C GLU A 28 -24.22 -4.75 12.22
N ARG A 29 -24.56 -3.53 12.63
CA ARG A 29 -24.96 -3.22 14.00
C ARG A 29 -26.41 -3.69 14.22
N GLN A 30 -26.62 -4.70 15.07
CA GLN A 30 -27.95 -4.86 15.69
C GLN A 30 -28.28 -3.57 16.48
N LYS A 31 -29.44 -2.97 16.19
CA LYS A 31 -29.95 -1.72 16.80
C LYS A 31 -30.03 -1.77 18.33
N ARG A 32 -28.90 -1.67 19.04
CA ARG A 32 -28.86 -1.35 20.47
C ARG A 32 -27.72 -0.38 20.74
N GLY A 33 -28.10 0.83 21.14
CA GLY A 33 -27.21 1.82 21.73
C GLY A 33 -26.58 1.23 22.98
N GLY A 34 -25.26 1.08 22.93
CA GLY A 34 -24.44 0.58 24.01
C GLY A 34 -23.01 0.98 23.71
N LYS A 35 -22.28 1.41 24.75
CA LYS A 35 -20.87 1.83 24.70
C LYS A 35 -20.05 0.87 23.84
N GLY A 36 -19.14 1.44 23.03
CA GLY A 36 -18.35 0.75 22.01
C GLY A 36 -17.92 -0.65 22.44
N LYS A 37 -18.28 -1.65 21.64
CA LYS A 37 -17.90 -3.04 21.89
C LYS A 37 -16.42 -3.19 21.53
N VAL A 38 -15.63 -3.62 22.50
CA VAL A 38 -14.20 -3.95 22.39
C VAL A 38 -13.96 -4.75 21.10
N ALA A 39 -13.25 -4.14 20.16
CA ALA A 39 -12.78 -4.80 18.96
C ALA A 39 -11.54 -5.59 19.34
N VAL A 40 -11.65 -6.92 19.33
CA VAL A 40 -10.57 -7.90 19.53
C VAL A 40 -9.80 -7.71 20.85
N THR A 41 -9.88 -8.69 21.73
CA THR A 41 -8.93 -8.80 22.84
C THR A 41 -7.52 -8.83 22.22
N THR A 42 -6.78 -7.74 22.37
CA THR A 42 -5.34 -7.66 22.07
C THR A 42 -4.64 -8.57 23.06
N HIS A 43 -4.66 -9.87 22.80
CA HIS A 43 -3.62 -10.75 23.32
C HIS A 43 -2.41 -10.57 22.39
N ASP A 44 -1.26 -10.26 23.00
CA ASP A 44 0.07 -10.26 22.37
C ASP A 44 0.40 -9.09 21.41
N ASP A 45 -0.04 -7.86 21.71
CA ASP A 45 0.29 -6.65 20.93
C ASP A 45 -0.06 -6.69 19.42
N ASP A 46 -0.90 -7.64 19.00
CA ASP A 46 -1.36 -7.76 17.62
C ASP A 46 -2.63 -6.93 17.39
N PHE A 47 -2.55 -5.91 16.53
CA PHE A 47 -3.66 -5.04 16.18
C PHE A 47 -4.03 -5.18 14.70
N ILE A 48 -5.25 -4.77 14.33
CA ILE A 48 -5.68 -4.77 12.94
C ILE A 48 -4.98 -3.62 12.21
N GLU A 49 -4.12 -3.95 11.26
CA GLU A 49 -3.39 -2.98 10.44
C GLU A 49 -4.20 -2.60 9.19
N ARG A 50 -4.92 -3.56 8.59
CA ARG A 50 -5.79 -3.32 7.44
C ARG A 50 -7.20 -3.85 7.69
N PHE A 51 -8.18 -3.03 7.34
CA PHE A 51 -9.60 -3.36 7.41
C PHE A 51 -10.27 -2.79 6.16
N PHE A 52 -10.77 -3.66 5.29
CA PHE A 52 -11.44 -3.24 4.06
C PHE A 52 -12.54 -4.22 3.66
N VAL A 53 -13.42 -3.77 2.76
CA VAL A 53 -14.48 -4.58 2.18
C VAL A 53 -14.06 -5.02 0.79
N SER A 54 -14.19 -6.31 0.50
CA SER A 54 -14.00 -6.88 -0.83
C SER A 54 -14.99 -8.03 -1.04
N ASN A 55 -15.37 -8.28 -2.29
CA ASN A 55 -16.16 -9.45 -2.60
C ASN A 55 -15.31 -10.72 -2.61
N THR A 56 -15.94 -11.88 -2.41
CA THR A 56 -15.24 -13.19 -2.41
C THR A 56 -14.48 -13.46 -3.71
N HIS A 57 -14.96 -12.96 -4.85
CA HIS A 57 -14.30 -13.13 -6.15
C HIS A 57 -13.23 -12.08 -6.45
N ASP A 58 -13.09 -11.05 -5.60
CA ASP A 58 -12.03 -10.06 -5.75
C ASP A 58 -10.65 -10.69 -5.50
N THR A 59 -9.63 -9.96 -5.94
CA THR A 59 -8.23 -10.33 -5.83
C THR A 59 -7.55 -9.50 -4.75
N LEU A 60 -6.76 -10.14 -3.89
CA LEU A 60 -5.72 -9.45 -3.12
C LEU A 60 -4.37 -9.66 -3.79
N MET A 61 -3.70 -8.58 -4.17
CA MET A 61 -2.31 -8.58 -4.59
C MET A 61 -1.40 -8.31 -3.39
N PHE A 62 -0.27 -9.01 -3.32
CA PHE A 62 0.76 -8.87 -2.30
C PHE A 62 2.06 -8.50 -2.99
N VAL A 63 2.54 -7.27 -2.78
CA VAL A 63 3.83 -6.80 -3.30
C VAL A 63 4.87 -6.96 -2.21
N THR A 64 6.02 -7.52 -2.55
CA THR A 64 7.09 -7.81 -1.59
C THR A 64 8.26 -6.85 -1.72
N ASN A 65 9.11 -6.78 -0.69
CA ASN A 65 10.32 -5.95 -0.64
C ASN A 65 11.27 -6.27 -1.81
N MET A 66 11.30 -7.53 -2.26
CA MET A 66 12.12 -8.00 -3.38
C MET A 66 11.50 -7.73 -4.77
N GLY A 67 10.39 -7.01 -4.85
CA GLY A 67 9.75 -6.66 -6.13
C GLY A 67 8.97 -7.81 -6.79
N GLN A 68 8.57 -8.81 -6.00
CA GLN A 68 7.65 -9.86 -6.46
C GLN A 68 6.22 -9.45 -6.18
N LEU A 69 5.30 -9.95 -7.01
CA LEU A 69 3.86 -9.85 -6.79
C LEU A 69 3.25 -11.24 -6.75
N TYR A 70 2.47 -11.48 -5.70
CA TYR A 70 1.61 -12.63 -5.52
C TYR A 70 0.16 -12.16 -5.53
N TRP A 71 -0.78 -13.05 -5.82
CA TRP A 71 -2.19 -12.74 -5.61
C TRP A 71 -2.96 -13.95 -5.14
N LEU A 72 -4.04 -13.67 -4.43
CA LEU A 72 -4.96 -14.64 -3.88
C LEU A 72 -6.39 -14.11 -4.05
N LYS A 73 -7.29 -14.96 -4.52
CA LYS A 73 -8.73 -14.66 -4.47
C LYS A 73 -9.20 -14.58 -3.03
N VAL A 74 -10.06 -13.62 -2.72
CA VAL A 74 -10.57 -13.39 -1.35
C VAL A 74 -11.21 -14.66 -0.78
N TYR A 75 -11.93 -15.46 -1.57
CA TYR A 75 -12.54 -16.70 -1.09
C TYR A 75 -11.54 -17.74 -0.54
N LYS A 76 -10.26 -17.68 -0.95
CA LYS A 76 -9.21 -18.58 -0.42
C LYS A 76 -8.71 -18.15 0.97
N ILE A 77 -9.03 -16.94 1.40
CA ILE A 77 -8.79 -16.49 2.77
C ILE A 77 -9.74 -17.27 3.68
N PRO A 78 -9.26 -17.80 4.83
CA PRO A 78 -10.11 -18.52 5.76
C PRO A 78 -11.23 -17.62 6.27
N GLU A 79 -12.45 -18.13 6.19
CA GLU A 79 -13.59 -17.53 6.85
C GLU A 79 -13.49 -17.76 8.36
N GLY A 80 -13.79 -16.73 9.15
CA GLY A 80 -13.74 -16.83 10.60
C GLY A 80 -14.72 -15.89 11.27
N SER A 81 -14.82 -16.02 12.59
CA SER A 81 -15.56 -15.07 13.41
C SER A 81 -14.81 -13.73 13.53
N ARG A 82 -15.52 -12.68 13.96
CA ARG A 82 -14.92 -11.37 14.25
C ARG A 82 -13.79 -11.45 15.28
N THR A 83 -13.84 -12.40 16.21
CA THR A 83 -12.85 -12.59 17.28
C THR A 83 -11.75 -13.59 16.93
N ALA A 84 -11.88 -14.37 15.85
CA ALA A 84 -10.87 -15.34 15.44
C ALA A 84 -9.56 -14.65 15.02
N LYS A 85 -8.40 -15.28 15.27
CA LYS A 85 -7.11 -14.72 14.85
C LYS A 85 -6.94 -14.71 13.33
N GLY A 86 -7.44 -15.72 12.63
CA GLY A 86 -7.20 -15.93 11.20
C GLY A 86 -5.99 -16.83 10.96
N LYS A 87 -5.45 -16.82 9.73
CA LYS A 87 -4.27 -17.60 9.32
C LYS A 87 -3.16 -16.64 8.91
N ALA A 88 -1.91 -16.98 9.21
CA ALA A 88 -0.77 -16.19 8.74
C ALA A 88 -0.77 -16.13 7.20
N VAL A 89 -0.65 -14.92 6.64
CA VAL A 89 -0.67 -14.66 5.20
C VAL A 89 0.45 -15.41 4.47
N VAL A 90 1.60 -15.56 5.11
CA VAL A 90 2.76 -16.32 4.61
C VAL A 90 2.46 -17.81 4.41
N ASN A 91 1.38 -18.34 4.99
CA ASN A 91 0.92 -19.72 4.77
C ASN A 91 -0.11 -19.84 3.64
N LEU A 92 -0.47 -18.73 3.00
CA LEU A 92 -1.40 -18.66 1.87
C LEU A 92 -0.69 -18.31 0.56
N ILE A 93 0.49 -17.70 0.65
CA ILE A 93 1.36 -17.35 -0.49
C ILE A 93 2.76 -17.90 -0.25
N ASN A 94 3.40 -18.43 -1.30
CA ASN A 94 4.72 -19.07 -1.20
C ASN A 94 5.84 -18.01 -1.27
N LEU A 95 6.05 -17.29 -0.17
CA LEU A 95 7.16 -16.35 -0.03
C LEU A 95 8.50 -17.08 0.06
N ARG A 96 9.55 -16.45 -0.45
CA ARG A 96 10.93 -16.91 -0.27
C ARG A 96 11.42 -16.54 1.13
N ALA A 97 12.57 -17.12 1.53
CA ALA A 97 13.26 -16.67 2.72
C ALA A 97 13.58 -15.17 2.62
N ASP A 98 13.43 -14.44 3.73
CA ASP A 98 13.66 -13.00 3.88
C ASP A 98 12.76 -12.08 3.05
N GLU A 99 11.79 -12.64 2.32
CA GLU A 99 10.81 -11.89 1.56
C GLU A 99 9.68 -11.40 2.47
N LYS A 100 9.46 -10.08 2.47
CA LYS A 100 8.47 -9.40 3.31
C LYS A 100 7.41 -8.74 2.44
N ILE A 101 6.16 -8.80 2.88
CA ILE A 101 5.04 -8.11 2.22
C ILE A 101 5.12 -6.62 2.57
N MET A 102 5.11 -5.77 1.55
CA MET A 102 5.20 -4.31 1.66
C MET A 102 3.89 -3.62 1.32
N ALA A 103 3.08 -4.22 0.45
CA ALA A 103 1.74 -3.71 0.14
C ALA A 103 0.74 -4.85 -0.08
N ILE A 104 -0.49 -4.64 0.38
CA ILE A 104 -1.63 -5.53 0.16
C ILE A 104 -2.73 -4.71 -0.50
N ILE A 105 -3.08 -5.08 -1.72
CA ILE A 105 -3.88 -4.24 -2.61
C ILE A 105 -5.06 -5.06 -3.12
N PRO A 106 -6.29 -4.78 -2.66
CA PRO A 106 -7.48 -5.39 -3.23
C PRO A 106 -7.76 -4.80 -4.62
N THR A 107 -8.22 -5.64 -5.55
CA THR A 107 -8.77 -5.21 -6.83
C THR A 107 -9.90 -6.13 -7.29
N PRO A 108 -11.03 -5.58 -7.78
CA PRO A 108 -12.13 -6.39 -8.31
C PRO A 108 -11.83 -6.93 -9.72
N ASP A 109 -10.98 -6.23 -10.48
CA ASP A 109 -10.64 -6.51 -11.87
C ASP A 109 -9.16 -6.20 -12.15
N PHE A 110 -8.74 -6.46 -13.39
CA PHE A 110 -7.41 -6.10 -13.90
C PHE A 110 -7.55 -5.23 -15.15
N ASP A 111 -8.41 -4.22 -15.08
CA ASP A 111 -8.70 -3.32 -16.20
C ASP A 111 -7.42 -2.63 -16.71
N GLU A 112 -7.30 -2.47 -18.03
CA GLU A 112 -6.13 -1.87 -18.68
C GLU A 112 -5.99 -0.37 -18.40
N SER A 113 -7.08 0.31 -18.05
CA SER A 113 -7.08 1.72 -17.62
C SER A 113 -6.44 1.95 -16.26
N LYS A 114 -6.21 0.87 -15.48
CA LYS A 114 -5.54 0.92 -14.18
C LYS A 114 -4.08 0.54 -14.34
N SER A 115 -3.23 1.15 -13.53
CA SER A 115 -1.81 0.78 -13.41
C SER A 115 -1.47 0.49 -11.96
N LEU A 116 -0.61 -0.50 -11.73
CA LEU A 116 0.06 -0.66 -10.45
C LEU A 116 1.32 0.20 -10.43
N VAL A 117 1.40 1.10 -9.46
CA VAL A 117 2.52 2.02 -9.23
C VAL A 117 3.38 1.49 -8.11
N PHE A 118 4.66 1.29 -8.36
CA PHE A 118 5.66 0.81 -7.42
C PHE A 118 6.58 1.93 -6.99
N PHE A 119 6.93 1.96 -5.71
CA PHE A 119 7.85 2.91 -5.12
C PHE A 119 8.94 2.18 -4.36
N THR A 120 10.18 2.55 -4.64
CA THR A 120 11.36 1.91 -4.06
C THR A 120 12.03 2.83 -3.05
N ARG A 121 12.81 2.23 -2.16
CA ARG A 121 13.58 2.91 -1.12
C ARG A 121 14.58 3.90 -1.72
N ASN A 122 15.16 3.58 -2.88
CA ASN A 122 16.13 4.44 -3.56
C ASN A 122 15.50 5.49 -4.49
N GLY A 123 14.18 5.71 -4.40
CA GLY A 123 13.50 6.80 -5.11
C GLY A 123 13.19 6.49 -6.58
N VAL A 124 13.22 5.23 -6.98
CA VAL A 124 12.69 4.74 -8.26
C VAL A 124 11.17 4.56 -8.16
N ILE A 125 10.47 5.01 -9.19
CA ILE A 125 9.05 4.78 -9.42
C ILE A 125 8.87 3.96 -10.70
N LYS A 126 7.86 3.10 -10.71
CA LYS A 126 7.46 2.37 -11.90
C LYS A 126 5.95 2.25 -11.98
N ARG A 127 5.39 2.40 -13.18
CA ARG A 127 4.01 2.03 -13.48
C ARG A 127 3.96 0.86 -14.43
N THR A 128 3.06 -0.07 -14.17
CA THR A 128 2.77 -1.21 -15.04
C THR A 128 1.26 -1.38 -15.10
N SER A 129 0.71 -1.52 -16.32
CA SER A 129 -0.72 -1.79 -16.50
C SER A 129 -1.16 -2.96 -15.62
N LEU A 130 -2.32 -2.82 -14.98
CA LEU A 130 -2.81 -3.81 -14.04
C LEU A 130 -3.12 -5.14 -14.75
N ASN A 131 -3.50 -5.11 -16.03
CA ASN A 131 -3.75 -6.30 -16.86
C ASN A 131 -2.53 -7.24 -16.97
N GLU A 132 -1.29 -6.72 -16.82
CA GLU A 132 -0.08 -7.56 -16.78
C GLU A 132 -0.05 -8.54 -15.59
N PHE A 133 -0.92 -8.32 -14.60
CA PHE A 133 -1.05 -9.16 -13.40
C PHE A 133 -2.34 -9.98 -13.37
N SER A 134 -3.15 -9.97 -14.44
CA SER A 134 -4.44 -10.67 -14.52
C SER A 134 -4.34 -12.18 -14.37
N ASN A 135 -3.21 -12.75 -14.77
CA ASN A 135 -2.94 -14.18 -14.64
C ASN A 135 -1.49 -14.44 -14.21
N ILE A 136 -1.30 -14.61 -12.91
CA ILE A 136 0.00 -15.00 -12.35
C ILE A 136 -0.10 -16.34 -11.62
N ARG A 137 0.99 -17.10 -11.66
CA ARG A 137 1.12 -18.41 -11.02
C ARG A 137 1.18 -18.27 -9.49
N SER A 138 0.96 -19.38 -8.78
CA SER A 138 0.97 -19.43 -7.32
C SER A 138 2.33 -19.11 -6.67
N ASN A 139 3.42 -19.23 -7.41
CA ASN A 139 4.76 -18.87 -6.98
C ASN A 139 5.10 -17.38 -7.20
N GLY A 140 4.12 -16.56 -7.58
CA GLY A 140 4.28 -15.14 -7.83
C GLY A 140 4.94 -14.84 -9.17
N VAL A 141 5.10 -13.55 -9.46
CA VAL A 141 5.78 -13.04 -10.65
C VAL A 141 6.66 -11.86 -10.28
N ARG A 142 7.75 -11.69 -11.03
CA ARG A 142 8.57 -10.47 -10.94
C ARG A 142 7.78 -9.29 -11.44
N ALA A 143 7.50 -8.34 -10.56
CA ALA A 143 6.74 -7.14 -10.87
C ALA A 143 7.64 -5.96 -11.20
N ILE A 144 8.88 -5.96 -10.72
CA ILE A 144 9.90 -4.94 -10.96
C ILE A 144 11.31 -5.54 -10.84
N VAL A 145 12.26 -4.99 -11.60
CA VAL A 145 13.69 -5.28 -11.44
C VAL A 145 14.26 -4.23 -10.51
N LEU A 146 14.78 -4.67 -9.36
CA LEU A 146 15.43 -3.79 -8.39
C LEU A 146 16.94 -3.74 -8.63
N ASP A 147 17.54 -2.60 -8.29
CA ASP A 147 18.99 -2.51 -8.19
C ASP A 147 19.50 -3.15 -6.89
N ASP A 148 20.81 -3.33 -6.81
CA ASP A 148 21.45 -3.82 -5.60
C ASP A 148 21.14 -2.90 -4.40
N ALA A 149 20.76 -3.53 -3.28
CA ALA A 149 20.36 -2.86 -2.04
C ALA A 149 19.14 -1.91 -2.15
N ASP A 150 18.35 -2.01 -3.23
CA ASP A 150 17.04 -1.38 -3.31
C ASP A 150 15.94 -2.35 -2.87
N GLU A 151 14.84 -1.80 -2.35
CA GLU A 151 13.68 -2.56 -1.93
C GLU A 151 12.40 -1.78 -2.19
N ILE A 152 11.28 -2.48 -2.31
CA ILE A 152 9.97 -1.85 -2.39
C ILE A 152 9.60 -1.25 -1.03
N VAL A 153 9.19 0.01 -1.04
CA VAL A 153 8.57 0.67 0.11
C VAL A 153 7.08 0.42 0.11
N THR A 154 6.41 0.69 -1.02
CA THR A 154 4.96 0.52 -1.16
C THR A 154 4.55 0.41 -2.64
N ALA A 155 3.30 0.05 -2.86
CA ALA A 155 2.67 0.05 -4.18
C ALA A 155 1.19 0.44 -4.08
N LYS A 156 0.68 1.12 -5.11
CA LYS A 156 -0.68 1.68 -5.17
C LYS A 156 -1.30 1.45 -6.55
N ILE A 157 -2.61 1.22 -6.62
CA ILE A 157 -3.32 1.28 -7.90
C ILE A 157 -3.57 2.74 -8.22
N ALA A 158 -3.16 3.17 -9.41
CA ALA A 158 -3.61 4.40 -10.03
C ALA A 158 -4.68 4.06 -11.07
N ASP A 159 -5.78 4.79 -11.07
CA ASP A 159 -6.83 4.66 -12.07
C ASP A 159 -7.03 5.98 -12.85
N VAL A 160 -8.16 6.11 -13.54
CA VAL A 160 -8.47 7.28 -14.35
C VAL A 160 -8.71 8.56 -13.55
N GLN A 161 -8.96 8.47 -12.23
CA GLN A 161 -9.15 9.61 -11.34
C GLN A 161 -7.83 10.12 -10.78
N THR A 162 -6.81 9.26 -10.72
CA THR A 162 -5.49 9.60 -10.19
C THR A 162 -4.78 10.65 -11.03
N GLN A 163 -4.47 11.78 -10.42
CA GLN A 163 -3.81 12.92 -11.07
C GLN A 163 -2.32 13.02 -10.73
N TYR A 164 -1.94 12.78 -9.47
CA TYR A 164 -0.60 13.04 -8.99
C TYR A 164 0.04 11.84 -8.31
N ILE A 165 1.37 11.89 -8.29
CA ILE A 165 2.23 11.03 -7.48
C ILE A 165 2.88 11.90 -6.41
N MET A 166 2.96 11.35 -5.20
CA MET A 166 3.74 11.92 -4.12
C MET A 166 4.71 10.89 -3.53
N ILE A 167 5.95 11.31 -3.26
CA ILE A 167 7.00 10.47 -2.66
C ILE A 167 7.64 11.25 -1.53
N PHE A 168 7.72 10.63 -0.36
CA PHE A 168 8.22 11.23 0.88
C PHE A 168 9.52 10.57 1.33
N THR A 169 10.45 11.38 1.82
CA THR A 169 11.76 10.91 2.27
C THR A 169 11.94 11.04 3.78
N SER A 170 12.83 10.22 4.33
CA SER A 170 13.16 10.20 5.75
C SER A 170 13.66 11.56 6.26
N LEU A 171 14.42 12.29 5.42
CA LEU A 171 15.00 13.59 5.74
C LEU A 171 14.10 14.79 5.39
N GLY A 172 12.79 14.56 5.34
CA GLY A 172 11.82 15.65 5.33
C GLY A 172 11.53 16.24 3.96
N GLN A 173 11.94 15.58 2.85
CA GLN A 173 11.58 16.04 1.50
C GLN A 173 10.33 15.32 0.98
N CYS A 174 9.59 15.99 0.10
CA CYS A 174 8.50 15.42 -0.68
C CYS A 174 8.56 15.95 -2.11
N ILE A 175 8.29 15.10 -3.09
CA ILE A 175 8.05 15.51 -4.48
C ILE A 175 6.59 15.25 -4.84
N ARG A 176 5.95 16.20 -5.51
CA ARG A 176 4.62 16.06 -6.14
C ARG A 176 4.77 16.29 -7.64
N PHE A 177 4.29 15.36 -8.46
CA PHE A 177 4.29 15.50 -9.92
C PHE A 177 3.11 14.76 -10.57
N GLU A 178 2.72 15.15 -11.78
CA GLU A 178 1.62 14.52 -12.52
C GLU A 178 1.91 13.05 -12.83
N LEU A 179 0.89 12.20 -12.67
CA LEU A 179 0.96 10.76 -12.94
C LEU A 179 1.50 10.47 -14.36
N GLU A 180 1.10 11.27 -15.34
CA GLU A 180 1.51 11.17 -16.75
C GLU A 180 3.02 11.33 -16.99
N LYS A 181 3.77 11.97 -16.08
CA LYS A 181 5.25 12.04 -16.17
C LYS A 181 5.92 10.67 -16.01
N THR A 182 5.15 9.67 -15.58
CA THR A 182 5.58 8.28 -15.53
C THR A 182 4.71 7.46 -16.46
N ARG A 183 5.27 7.02 -17.59
CA ARG A 183 4.57 6.11 -18.51
C ARG A 183 4.53 4.69 -17.96
N ASP A 184 3.57 3.92 -18.45
CA ASP A 184 3.53 2.48 -18.23
C ASP A 184 4.72 1.77 -18.89
N GLN A 185 5.17 0.73 -18.19
CA GLN A 185 6.29 -0.13 -18.56
C GLN A 185 5.94 -1.58 -18.24
N GLY A 186 6.53 -2.52 -18.96
CA GLY A 186 6.35 -3.95 -18.70
C GLY A 186 6.91 -4.40 -17.35
N ARG A 187 6.48 -5.57 -16.88
CA ARG A 187 6.84 -6.15 -15.57
C ARG A 187 8.35 -6.34 -15.35
N SER A 188 9.10 -6.73 -16.37
CA SER A 188 10.55 -6.99 -16.24
C SER A 188 11.43 -5.76 -16.50
N THR A 189 10.98 -4.58 -16.07
CA THR A 189 11.72 -3.31 -16.19
C THR A 189 12.03 -2.72 -14.82
N ARG A 190 13.06 -1.87 -14.77
CA ARG A 190 13.57 -1.23 -13.55
C ARG A 190 12.70 -0.07 -13.05
N GLY A 191 11.99 0.62 -13.95
CA GLY A 191 11.34 1.89 -13.62
C GLY A 191 12.23 3.10 -13.93
N VAL A 192 11.83 4.26 -13.43
CA VAL A 192 12.49 5.55 -13.65
C VAL A 192 12.66 6.29 -12.33
N ARG A 193 13.59 7.24 -12.24
CA ARG A 193 13.74 8.05 -11.02
C ARG A 193 12.46 8.84 -10.74
N GLY A 194 11.88 8.67 -9.56
CA GLY A 194 10.75 9.44 -9.04
C GLY A 194 11.22 10.69 -8.31
N ILE A 195 12.16 10.53 -7.38
CA ILE A 195 12.76 11.62 -6.58
C ILE A 195 14.28 11.56 -6.63
N LYS A 196 14.94 12.72 -6.60
CA LYS A 196 16.39 12.83 -6.45
C LYS A 196 16.72 13.28 -5.03
N PHE A 197 17.41 12.45 -4.26
CA PHE A 197 17.86 12.83 -2.93
C PHE A 197 18.85 13.99 -2.96
N LYS A 198 18.74 14.88 -1.96
CA LYS A 198 19.72 15.96 -1.72
C LYS A 198 20.91 15.48 -0.90
N ILE A 199 20.70 14.43 -0.11
CA ILE A 199 21.66 13.87 0.85
C ILE A 199 21.72 12.37 0.55
N ASP A 200 22.92 11.82 0.43
CA ASP A 200 23.12 10.42 -0.02
C ASP A 200 22.58 9.38 0.96
N THR A 201 22.41 9.74 2.23
CA THR A 201 21.85 8.86 3.26
C THR A 201 20.31 8.94 3.35
N ASP A 202 19.67 9.78 2.54
CA ASP A 202 18.21 9.87 2.51
C ASP A 202 17.60 8.69 1.76
N ILE A 203 16.36 8.35 2.13
CA ILE A 203 15.63 7.22 1.59
C ILE A 203 14.16 7.58 1.48
N VAL A 204 13.45 6.93 0.56
CA VAL A 204 11.98 6.97 0.55
C VAL A 204 11.46 6.19 1.75
N VAL A 205 10.54 6.80 2.48
CA VAL A 205 9.83 6.17 3.60
C VAL A 205 8.38 5.87 3.28
N ASP A 206 7.79 6.61 2.34
CA ASP A 206 6.42 6.37 1.90
C ASP A 206 6.12 7.06 0.56
N ALA A 207 5.00 6.68 -0.07
CA ALA A 207 4.49 7.28 -1.29
C ALA A 207 3.00 6.99 -1.50
N ASP A 208 2.33 7.93 -2.16
CA ASP A 208 0.92 7.79 -2.52
C ASP A 208 0.58 8.28 -3.93
N VAL A 209 -0.59 7.85 -4.38
CA VAL A 209 -1.28 8.32 -5.58
C VAL A 209 -2.43 9.21 -5.15
N ILE A 210 -2.63 10.32 -5.84
CA ILE A 210 -3.54 11.39 -5.41
C ILE A 210 -4.52 11.69 -6.54
N ASP A 211 -5.80 11.77 -6.21
CA ASP A 211 -6.88 12.01 -7.17
C ASP A 211 -7.19 13.51 -7.33
N ASN A 212 -7.07 14.29 -6.24
CA ASN A 212 -7.31 15.73 -6.29
C ASN A 212 -6.53 16.52 -5.22
N GLU A 213 -6.48 17.84 -5.38
CA GLU A 213 -5.68 18.71 -4.52
C GLU A 213 -6.32 19.03 -3.15
N GLU A 214 -7.58 18.66 -2.93
CA GLU A 214 -8.29 18.86 -1.65
C GLU A 214 -7.99 17.76 -0.62
N GLN A 215 -7.44 16.62 -1.05
CA GLN A 215 -7.00 15.55 -0.17
C GLN A 215 -5.92 16.05 0.79
N GLU A 216 -5.72 15.36 1.91
CA GLU A 216 -4.72 15.74 2.90
C GLU A 216 -3.76 14.60 3.21
N ILE A 217 -2.51 14.96 3.52
CA ILE A 217 -1.49 14.02 3.96
C ILE A 217 -1.20 14.29 5.44
N LEU A 218 -1.29 13.25 6.26
CA LEU A 218 -0.77 13.24 7.62
C LEU A 218 0.64 12.65 7.61
N THR A 219 1.65 13.48 7.81
CA THR A 219 3.05 13.03 7.98
C THR A 219 3.37 12.87 9.46
N VAL A 220 4.08 11.79 9.84
CA VAL A 220 4.48 11.52 11.24
C VAL A 220 5.99 11.32 11.34
N SER A 221 6.60 11.86 12.39
CA SER A 221 8.02 11.70 12.70
C SER A 221 8.29 10.69 13.83
N GLU A 222 9.54 10.23 13.94
CA GLU A 222 9.94 9.20 14.93
C GLU A 222 9.69 9.58 16.39
N LYS A 223 9.62 10.88 16.70
CA LYS A 223 9.31 11.41 18.05
C LYS A 223 7.82 11.72 18.26
N GLY A 224 6.95 11.22 17.38
CA GLY A 224 5.50 11.34 17.49
C GLY A 224 4.95 12.71 17.12
N ILE A 225 5.72 13.55 16.42
CA ILE A 225 5.21 14.83 15.91
C ILE A 225 4.60 14.58 14.54
N GLY A 226 3.32 14.91 14.40
CA GLY A 226 2.59 14.80 13.15
C GLY A 226 2.01 16.13 12.69
N LYS A 227 1.78 16.26 11.39
CA LYS A 227 1.00 17.36 10.83
C LYS A 227 0.16 16.88 9.65
N ARG A 228 -1.02 17.49 9.49
CA ARG A 228 -1.85 17.37 8.30
C ARG A 228 -1.58 18.56 7.39
N THR A 229 -1.52 18.31 6.10
CA THR A 229 -1.28 19.33 5.08
C THR A 229 -2.06 18.95 3.83
N THR A 230 -2.86 19.88 3.32
CA THR A 230 -3.62 19.70 2.07
C THR A 230 -2.67 19.55 0.88
N ILE A 231 -3.04 18.73 -0.10
CA ILE A 231 -2.20 18.44 -1.25
C ILE A 231 -1.81 19.72 -1.99
N GLU A 232 -2.73 20.68 -2.15
CA GLU A 232 -2.48 21.98 -2.80
C GLU A 232 -1.25 22.73 -2.25
N GLU A 233 -0.96 22.61 -0.95
CA GLU A 233 0.18 23.29 -0.31
C GLU A 233 1.54 22.71 -0.73
N TYR A 234 1.57 21.47 -1.22
CA TYR A 234 2.78 20.87 -1.76
C TYR A 234 2.96 21.34 -3.20
N ARG A 235 3.99 22.16 -3.45
CA ARG A 235 4.26 22.68 -4.80
C ARG A 235 4.38 21.54 -5.84
N LEU A 236 3.61 21.63 -6.93
CA LEU A 236 3.78 20.78 -8.11
C LEU A 236 5.17 20.99 -8.73
N THR A 237 5.85 19.90 -9.06
CA THR A 237 7.19 19.89 -9.64
C THR A 237 7.29 18.89 -10.78
N ASN A 238 8.40 18.91 -11.51
CA ASN A 238 8.73 17.83 -12.44
C ASN A 238 9.27 16.61 -11.69
N ARG A 239 8.94 15.41 -12.19
CA ARG A 239 9.53 14.13 -11.75
C ARG A 239 11.06 14.19 -11.75
N ALA A 240 11.69 13.42 -10.87
CA ALA A 240 13.14 13.33 -10.67
C ALA A 240 13.79 14.62 -10.13
N GLY A 241 12.98 15.60 -9.72
CA GLY A 241 13.42 16.72 -8.89
C GLY A 241 13.75 16.29 -7.46
N SER A 242 14.28 17.23 -6.68
CA SER A 242 14.63 17.01 -5.28
C SER A 242 13.53 17.39 -4.29
N GLY A 243 12.34 17.67 -4.79
CA GLY A 243 11.17 17.99 -3.98
C GLY A 243 11.27 19.31 -3.21
N VAL A 244 10.31 19.46 -2.31
CA VAL A 244 10.16 20.54 -1.34
C VAL A 244 10.18 19.97 0.08
N ILE A 245 10.28 20.83 1.09
CA ILE A 245 10.25 20.38 2.48
C ILE A 245 8.82 19.95 2.82
N ALA A 246 8.64 18.68 3.15
CA ALA A 246 7.40 18.15 3.71
C ALA A 246 7.30 18.52 5.19
N MET A 247 8.34 18.24 5.97
CA MET A 247 8.42 18.55 7.40
C MET A 247 9.81 19.06 7.73
N LYS A 248 9.90 20.19 8.43
CA LYS A 248 11.18 20.70 8.91
C LYS A 248 11.65 19.85 10.09
N LEU A 249 12.76 19.15 9.89
CA LEU A 249 13.32 18.28 10.92
C LEU A 249 14.12 19.08 11.95
N SER A 250 14.09 18.60 13.19
CA SER A 250 14.83 19.11 14.33
C SER A 250 15.12 17.98 15.32
N PRO A 251 15.98 18.18 16.34
CA PRO A 251 16.15 17.20 17.40
C PRO A 251 14.84 16.85 18.14
N LYS A 252 13.79 17.67 18.07
CA LYS A 252 12.48 17.40 18.68
C LYS A 252 11.57 16.55 17.80
N THR A 253 11.69 16.64 16.47
CA THR A 253 10.89 15.83 15.54
C THR A 253 11.56 14.50 15.28
N GLY A 254 12.88 14.51 15.12
CA GLY A 254 13.57 13.41 14.46
C GLY A 254 13.21 13.29 12.98
N ASN A 255 13.51 12.14 12.37
CA ASN A 255 13.20 11.83 10.95
C ASN A 255 11.71 11.50 10.73
N ILE A 256 11.24 11.63 9.48
CA ILE A 256 9.91 11.13 9.08
C ILE A 256 9.93 9.60 9.10
N VAL A 257 8.88 8.99 9.64
CA VAL A 257 8.69 7.53 9.65
C VAL A 257 7.66 7.04 8.63
N GLY A 258 6.75 7.91 8.21
CA GLY A 258 5.74 7.58 7.21
C GLY A 258 4.71 8.68 7.05
N GLU A 259 3.75 8.41 6.17
CA GLU A 259 2.61 9.29 5.94
C GLU A 259 1.33 8.46 5.78
N VAL A 260 0.19 9.14 5.80
CA VAL A 260 -1.07 8.54 5.40
C VAL A 260 -1.95 9.60 4.76
N LEU A 261 -2.53 9.25 3.61
CA LEU A 261 -3.62 10.00 2.98
C LEU A 261 -4.87 9.93 3.86
N VAL A 262 -5.44 11.09 4.21
CA VAL A 262 -6.56 11.25 5.16
C VAL A 262 -7.84 11.68 4.46
#